data_AF-A0AB73BQ75-F1
#
_entry.id   AF-A0AB73BQ75-F1
#
_cell.length_a   1.000
_cell.length_b   1.000
_cell.length_c   1.000
_cell.angle_alpha   90.00
_cell.angle_beta   90.00
_cell.angle_gamma   90.00
#
_symmetry.space_group_name_H-M   'P 1'
#
loop_
_entity.id
_entity.type
_entity.pdbx_description
1 polymer ?
#
loop_
_entity_poly.entity_id
_entity_poly.type
_entity_poly.pdbx_seq_one_letter_code
_entity_poly.pdbx_strand_id
1 'polypeptide(L)'
;MKKLLLFFSSFFAVFLLFSSNNVNAATYGRGSKVTVPKSYRGTWYSHDSGLPSKITFTAHTLNEKTIYRQNAKVAEKLFVDVMLSHKKAKQISKATKNWNAGSFSTFKGKQYLEVDSWVTFESWHLYRPVTVTIDGKKTKILAYTTRYNGGNYYRTNALAKKMKNHKFNGIKYY
;
A
#
# COMPACT_ATOMS: atom_id res chain seq x y z
N MET A 1 -68.95 -17.22 -18.96
CA MET A 1 -68.44 -16.75 -20.27
C MET A 1 -67.61 -15.49 -20.07
N LYS A 2 -66.37 -15.45 -20.62
CA LYS A 2 -65.54 -14.27 -21.00
C LYS A 2 -65.15 -13.26 -19.88
N LYS A 3 -63.90 -13.30 -19.36
CA LYS A 3 -62.72 -12.47 -19.73
C LYS A 3 -62.97 -10.95 -19.76
N LEU A 4 -62.30 -10.17 -18.89
CA LEU A 4 -61.27 -9.19 -19.30
C LEU A 4 -60.47 -8.66 -18.08
N LEU A 5 -59.13 -8.61 -18.24
CA LEU A 5 -58.13 -8.01 -17.36
C LEU A 5 -58.39 -6.50 -17.12
N LEU A 6 -57.81 -5.96 -16.06
CA LEU A 6 -56.86 -4.82 -16.13
C LEU A 6 -56.06 -4.73 -14.82
N PHE A 7 -54.80 -5.19 -14.88
CA PHE A 7 -53.77 -4.87 -13.90
C PHE A 7 -53.18 -3.51 -14.27
N PHE A 8 -53.14 -2.57 -13.33
CA PHE A 8 -52.28 -1.40 -13.44
C PHE A 8 -51.33 -1.29 -12.24
N SER A 9 -50.07 -1.20 -12.63
CA SER A 9 -48.82 -1.10 -11.90
C SER A 9 -48.76 -0.01 -10.82
N SER A 10 -47.97 -0.25 -9.77
CA SER A 10 -46.91 0.69 -9.33
C SER A 10 -45.94 0.02 -8.36
N PHE A 11 -44.86 -0.56 -8.87
CA PHE A 11 -43.64 -0.78 -8.09
C PHE A 11 -42.69 0.37 -8.43
N PHE A 12 -42.60 1.36 -7.55
CA PHE A 12 -41.67 2.47 -7.67
C PHE A 12 -40.28 1.99 -7.25
N ALA A 13 -39.54 1.38 -8.18
CA ALA A 13 -38.14 1.02 -7.95
C ALA A 13 -37.29 2.29 -8.11
N VAL A 14 -36.98 2.94 -6.99
CA VAL A 14 -35.97 4.00 -6.94
C VAL A 14 -34.61 3.36 -7.17
N PHE A 15 -34.16 3.34 -8.42
CA PHE A 15 -32.76 3.08 -8.76
C PHE A 15 -31.94 4.29 -8.29
N LEU A 16 -31.33 4.16 -7.11
CA LEU A 16 -30.20 5.01 -6.72
C LEU A 16 -29.05 4.72 -7.69
N LEU A 17 -28.98 5.47 -8.79
CA LEU A 17 -27.80 5.59 -9.62
C LEU A 17 -26.71 6.22 -8.75
N PHE A 18 -25.93 5.37 -8.06
CA PHE A 18 -24.61 5.77 -7.62
C PHE A 18 -23.81 6.09 -8.87
N SER A 19 -23.76 7.37 -9.22
CA SER A 19 -22.82 7.88 -10.21
C SER A 19 -21.44 7.62 -9.64
N SER A 20 -20.87 6.44 -9.96
CA SER A 20 -19.47 6.18 -9.71
C SER A 20 -18.74 7.15 -10.62
N ASN A 21 -18.28 8.27 -10.07
CA ASN A 21 -17.26 9.08 -10.69
C ASN A 21 -16.04 8.17 -10.84
N ASN A 22 -16.00 7.42 -11.93
CA ASN A 22 -14.87 6.60 -12.33
C ASN A 22 -13.80 7.61 -12.71
N VAL A 23 -13.03 7.99 -11.70
CA VAL A 23 -11.84 8.82 -11.86
C VAL A 23 -11.03 8.20 -12.99
N ASN A 24 -10.76 8.98 -14.04
CA ASN A 24 -9.96 8.50 -15.15
C ASN A 24 -8.59 8.12 -14.60
N ALA A 25 -8.37 6.81 -14.47
CA ALA A 25 -7.19 6.23 -13.85
C ALA A 25 -5.90 6.68 -14.53
N ALA A 26 -5.95 6.90 -15.86
CA ALA A 26 -4.80 7.34 -16.63
C ALA A 26 -4.41 8.79 -16.30
N THR A 27 -5.37 9.67 -15.98
CA THR A 27 -5.13 11.06 -15.59
C THR A 27 -4.22 11.16 -14.37
N TYR A 28 -4.31 10.20 -13.45
CA TYR A 28 -3.50 10.16 -12.23
C TYR A 28 -2.31 9.19 -12.32
N GLY A 29 -2.01 8.69 -13.52
CA GLY A 29 -0.89 7.79 -13.76
C GLY A 29 -1.05 6.40 -13.17
N ARG A 30 -2.30 5.95 -12.94
CA ARG A 30 -2.58 4.63 -12.34
C ARG A 30 -2.49 3.52 -13.37
N GLY A 31 -1.48 2.66 -13.23
CA GLY A 31 -1.33 1.42 -13.97
C GLY A 31 -2.05 0.24 -13.32
N SER A 32 -1.55 -0.97 -13.58
CA SER A 32 -2.12 -2.21 -13.03
C SER A 32 -1.96 -2.30 -11.51
N LYS A 33 -2.82 -3.10 -10.87
CA LYS A 33 -2.64 -3.47 -9.45
C LYS A 33 -1.34 -4.26 -9.30
N VAL A 34 -0.64 -4.03 -8.19
CA VAL A 34 0.50 -4.85 -7.80
C VAL A 34 -0.01 -6.05 -7.01
N THR A 35 0.51 -7.24 -7.31
CA THR A 35 0.24 -8.45 -6.54
C THR A 35 1.38 -8.67 -5.55
N VAL A 36 1.09 -8.47 -4.27
CA VAL A 36 2.05 -8.70 -3.17
C VAL A 36 2.26 -10.22 -2.98
N PRO A 37 3.49 -10.75 -2.95
CA PRO A 37 3.72 -12.18 -2.77
C PRO A 37 3.27 -12.66 -1.39
N LYS A 38 2.84 -13.93 -1.29
CA LYS A 38 2.32 -14.52 -0.03
C LYS A 38 3.29 -14.37 1.15
N SER A 39 4.60 -14.37 0.92
CA SER A 39 5.63 -14.20 1.96
C SER A 39 5.59 -12.85 2.67
N TYR A 40 5.07 -11.81 2.03
CA TYR A 40 4.93 -10.45 2.57
C TYR A 40 3.59 -10.24 3.28
N ARG A 41 2.56 -11.02 2.92
CA ARG A 41 1.17 -10.80 3.35
C ARG A 41 0.98 -11.03 4.85
N GLY A 42 -0.08 -10.44 5.38
CA GLY A 42 -0.49 -10.49 6.78
C GLY A 42 -0.05 -9.26 7.56
N THR A 43 -0.32 -9.30 8.86
CA THR A 43 0.00 -8.24 9.79
C THR A 43 1.43 -8.36 10.28
N TRP A 44 2.07 -7.20 10.45
CA TRP A 44 3.43 -7.04 10.93
C TRP A 44 3.48 -5.90 11.95
N TYR A 45 4.28 -6.07 13.00
CA TYR A 45 4.39 -5.14 14.12
C TYR A 45 5.83 -4.68 14.28
N SER A 46 6.05 -3.41 14.60
CA SER A 46 7.36 -2.88 14.96
C SER A 46 7.27 -2.00 16.20
N HIS A 47 8.36 -1.94 16.96
CA HIS A 47 8.58 -0.91 17.99
C HIS A 47 9.84 -0.10 17.69
N ASP A 48 10.43 -0.29 16.50
CA ASP A 48 11.62 0.42 16.07
C ASP A 48 11.31 1.91 15.88
N SER A 49 12.25 2.76 16.28
CA SER A 49 12.09 4.21 16.19
C SER A 49 11.89 4.66 14.73
N GLY A 50 10.84 5.45 14.51
CA GLY A 50 10.51 6.02 13.19
C GLY A 50 9.74 5.08 12.26
N LEU A 51 9.35 3.88 12.71
CA LEU A 51 8.49 2.98 11.95
C LEU A 51 7.04 3.02 12.47
N PRO A 52 6.04 2.89 11.58
CA PRO A 52 4.67 2.57 12.00
C PRO A 52 4.64 1.33 12.89
N SER A 53 3.87 1.38 13.98
CA SER A 53 3.82 0.26 14.95
C SER A 53 3.18 -1.01 14.39
N LYS A 54 2.34 -0.86 13.35
CA LYS A 54 1.62 -1.94 12.69
C LYS A 54 1.47 -1.63 11.20
N ILE A 55 1.70 -2.63 10.37
CA ILE A 55 1.32 -2.62 8.95
C ILE A 55 0.64 -3.93 8.56
N THR A 56 -0.20 -3.89 7.52
CA THR A 56 -0.87 -5.08 6.98
C THR A 56 -0.77 -5.10 5.47
N PHE A 57 -0.20 -6.18 4.93
CA PHE A 57 -0.20 -6.45 3.49
C PHE A 57 -1.29 -7.46 3.14
N THR A 58 -2.15 -7.13 2.18
CA THR A 58 -3.03 -8.11 1.51
C THR A 58 -2.44 -8.49 0.15
N ALA A 59 -3.21 -9.18 -0.70
CA ALA A 59 -2.79 -9.45 -2.08
C ALA A 59 -2.53 -8.16 -2.89
N HIS A 60 -3.23 -7.06 -2.58
CA HIS A 60 -3.18 -5.83 -3.39
C HIS A 60 -3.14 -4.55 -2.56
N THR A 61 -2.99 -4.62 -1.23
CA THR A 61 -3.05 -3.44 -0.36
C THR A 61 -1.92 -3.42 0.66
N LEU A 62 -1.55 -2.22 1.08
CA LEU A 62 -0.79 -1.93 2.31
C LEU A 62 -1.65 -1.00 3.15
N ASN A 63 -1.99 -1.41 4.37
CA ASN A 63 -2.86 -0.67 5.28
C ASN A 63 -4.15 -0.21 4.58
N GLU A 64 -4.85 -1.18 3.98
CA GLU A 64 -6.15 -1.00 3.27
C GLU A 64 -6.08 -0.19 1.96
N LYS A 65 -5.00 0.56 1.74
CA LYS A 65 -4.77 1.32 0.51
C LYS A 65 -4.25 0.40 -0.60
N THR A 66 -4.91 0.45 -1.76
CA THR A 66 -4.52 -0.38 -2.91
C THR A 66 -3.20 0.07 -3.52
N ILE A 67 -2.35 -0.90 -3.84
CA ILE A 67 -1.03 -0.70 -4.45
C ILE A 67 -1.16 -0.82 -5.97
N TYR A 68 -0.76 0.22 -6.69
CA TYR A 68 -0.74 0.25 -8.15
C TYR A 68 0.65 0.55 -8.68
N ARG A 69 0.92 0.12 -9.90
CA ARG A 69 2.02 0.66 -10.69
C ARG A 69 1.72 2.13 -10.98
N GLN A 70 2.73 2.99 -10.85
CA GLN A 70 2.59 4.40 -11.17
C GLN A 70 3.40 4.74 -12.42
N ASN A 71 2.81 5.54 -13.32
CA ASN A 71 3.54 6.11 -14.45
C ASN A 71 4.45 7.24 -13.95
N ALA A 72 5.77 7.08 -14.11
CA ALA A 72 6.76 8.01 -13.58
C ALA A 72 6.60 9.45 -14.11
N LYS A 73 6.36 9.64 -15.43
CA LYS A 73 6.18 10.97 -16.03
C LYS A 73 4.96 11.70 -15.47
N VAL A 74 3.87 10.97 -15.24
CA VAL A 74 2.67 11.54 -14.63
C VAL A 74 2.90 11.82 -13.14
N ALA A 75 3.59 10.92 -12.43
CA ALA A 75 3.93 11.11 -11.02
C ALA A 75 4.76 12.37 -10.79
N GLU A 76 5.78 12.60 -11.61
CA GLU A 76 6.65 13.79 -11.54
C GLU A 76 5.83 15.08 -11.72
N LYS A 77 4.99 15.15 -12.76
CA LYS A 77 4.11 16.30 -12.99
C LYS A 77 3.17 16.55 -11.81
N LEU A 78 2.52 15.50 -11.32
CA LEU A 78 1.60 15.60 -10.18
C LEU A 78 2.35 15.96 -8.89
N PHE A 79 3.60 15.54 -8.72
CA PHE A 79 4.40 15.86 -7.55
C PHE A 79 4.67 17.35 -7.47
N VAL A 80 5.07 17.98 -8.58
CA VAL A 80 5.23 19.44 -8.66
C VAL A 80 3.92 20.15 -8.28
N ASP A 81 2.78 19.67 -8.80
CA ASP A 81 1.46 20.22 -8.46
C ASP A 81 1.11 20.11 -6.96
N VAL A 82 1.43 18.97 -6.33
CA VAL A 82 1.22 18.72 -4.90
C VAL A 82 2.11 19.63 -4.05
N MET A 83 3.38 19.79 -4.43
CA MET A 83 4.35 20.63 -3.71
C MET A 83 4.00 22.11 -3.76
N LEU A 84 3.48 22.59 -4.89
CA LEU A 84 3.15 24.01 -5.07
C LEU A 84 1.76 24.38 -4.54
N SER A 85 0.87 23.40 -4.26
CA SER A 85 -0.51 23.69 -3.87
C SER A 85 -1.16 22.64 -2.97
N HIS A 86 -1.43 23.03 -1.73
CA HIS A 86 -2.24 22.26 -0.79
C HIS A 86 -3.65 21.91 -1.34
N LYS A 87 -4.25 22.81 -2.14
CA LYS A 87 -5.54 22.56 -2.79
C LYS A 87 -5.44 21.42 -3.80
N LYS A 88 -4.41 21.43 -4.66
CA LYS A 88 -4.17 20.33 -5.61
C LYS A 88 -3.84 19.03 -4.88
N ALA A 89 -3.03 19.08 -3.82
CA ALA A 89 -2.74 17.92 -2.98
C ALA A 89 -4.02 17.25 -2.44
N LYS A 90 -4.94 18.03 -1.89
CA LYS A 90 -6.23 17.52 -1.38
C LYS A 90 -7.12 16.97 -2.50
N GLN A 91 -7.17 17.63 -3.65
CA GLN A 91 -7.92 17.17 -4.82
C GLN A 91 -7.39 15.82 -5.34
N ILE A 92 -6.08 15.67 -5.48
CA ILE A 92 -5.42 14.45 -5.92
C ILE A 92 -5.60 13.33 -4.91
N SER A 93 -5.42 13.59 -3.61
CA SER A 93 -5.65 12.61 -2.54
C SER A 93 -7.10 12.09 -2.55
N LYS A 94 -8.08 12.98 -2.72
CA LYS A 94 -9.50 12.62 -2.81
C LYS A 94 -9.78 11.78 -4.07
N ALA A 95 -9.28 12.20 -5.23
CA ALA A 95 -9.49 11.50 -6.50
C ALA A 95 -8.86 10.10 -6.50
N THR A 96 -7.66 9.98 -5.94
CA THR A 96 -6.90 8.72 -5.91
C THR A 96 -7.26 7.85 -4.69
N LYS A 97 -8.14 8.32 -3.79
CA LYS A 97 -8.51 7.60 -2.56
C LYS A 97 -7.27 7.12 -1.77
N ASN A 98 -6.21 7.92 -1.78
CA ASN A 98 -4.91 7.58 -1.18
C ASN A 98 -4.36 6.22 -1.62
N TRP A 99 -4.25 5.97 -2.93
CA TRP A 99 -3.50 4.82 -3.44
C TRP A 99 -2.07 4.77 -2.89
N ASN A 100 -1.43 3.61 -3.02
CA ASN A 100 0.01 3.49 -2.89
C ASN A 100 0.63 3.22 -4.26
N ALA A 101 1.80 3.80 -4.51
CA ALA A 101 2.64 3.40 -5.61
C ALA A 101 3.44 2.18 -5.18
N GLY A 102 3.63 1.19 -6.06
CA GLY A 102 4.48 0.07 -5.72
C GLY A 102 5.13 -0.63 -6.89
N SER A 103 6.31 -1.17 -6.62
CA SER A 103 7.12 -1.89 -7.60
C SER A 103 8.05 -2.88 -6.90
N PHE A 104 8.73 -3.72 -7.69
CA PHE A 104 9.89 -4.45 -7.18
C PHE A 104 11.14 -3.73 -7.64
N SER A 105 12.01 -3.39 -6.70
CA SER A 105 13.28 -2.73 -6.96
C SER A 105 14.43 -3.50 -6.33
N THR A 106 15.63 -3.25 -6.84
CA THR A 106 16.85 -3.87 -6.34
C THR A 106 17.63 -2.86 -5.52
N PHE A 107 17.95 -3.21 -4.28
CA PHE A 107 18.76 -2.40 -3.38
C PHE A 107 19.88 -3.28 -2.80
N LYS A 108 21.14 -2.84 -2.93
CA LYS A 108 22.33 -3.57 -2.46
C LYS A 108 22.34 -5.05 -2.87
N GLY A 109 22.00 -5.32 -4.13
CA GLY A 109 22.00 -6.67 -4.72
C GLY A 109 20.88 -7.59 -4.22
N LYS A 110 19.84 -7.05 -3.58
CA LYS A 110 18.68 -7.81 -3.11
C LYS A 110 17.39 -7.18 -3.63
N GLN A 111 16.40 -8.02 -3.93
CA GLN A 111 15.09 -7.56 -4.37
C GLN A 111 14.21 -7.19 -3.17
N TYR A 112 13.51 -6.06 -3.29
CA TYR A 112 12.56 -5.55 -2.30
C TYR A 112 11.22 -5.25 -2.97
N LEU A 113 10.14 -5.36 -2.19
CA LEU A 113 8.89 -4.73 -2.56
C LEU A 113 8.95 -3.29 -2.07
N GLU A 114 8.89 -2.35 -2.99
CA GLU A 114 8.83 -0.92 -2.73
C GLU A 114 7.37 -0.47 -2.72
N VAL A 115 6.93 0.20 -1.65
CA VAL A 115 5.55 0.70 -1.54
C VAL A 115 5.53 2.07 -0.89
N ASP A 116 5.16 3.07 -1.68
CA ASP A 116 5.17 4.47 -1.29
C ASP A 116 3.79 5.10 -1.37
N SER A 117 3.66 6.29 -0.80
CA SER A 117 2.45 7.09 -0.97
C SER A 117 2.25 7.44 -2.45
N TRP A 118 1.00 7.58 -2.91
CA TRP A 118 0.74 8.01 -4.28
C TRP A 118 1.29 9.41 -4.55
N VAL A 119 1.85 9.61 -5.74
CA VAL A 119 2.49 10.88 -6.17
C VAL A 119 3.71 11.19 -5.32
N THR A 120 4.62 10.21 -5.23
CA THR A 120 5.99 10.43 -4.77
C THR A 120 6.93 9.91 -5.85
N PHE A 121 8.15 10.44 -5.91
CA PHE A 121 9.18 10.00 -6.85
C PHE A 121 10.49 9.60 -6.15
N GLU A 122 10.61 9.82 -4.83
CA GLU A 122 11.83 9.59 -4.03
C GLU A 122 11.57 8.88 -2.69
N SER A 123 10.44 8.22 -2.54
CA SER A 123 10.21 7.41 -1.34
C SER A 123 10.73 6.01 -1.61
N TRP A 124 11.61 5.53 -0.72
CA TRP A 124 12.28 4.23 -0.82
C TRP A 124 11.77 3.35 0.31
N HIS A 125 10.45 3.16 0.44
CA HIS A 125 9.92 2.28 1.48
C HIS A 125 10.04 0.82 1.03
N LEU A 126 11.21 0.23 1.31
CA LEU A 126 11.61 -1.07 0.81
C LEU A 126 11.37 -2.16 1.87
N TYR A 127 10.61 -3.18 1.49
CA TYR A 127 10.25 -4.31 2.35
C TYR A 127 10.83 -5.61 1.80
N ARG A 128 11.35 -6.47 2.69
CA ARG A 128 11.84 -7.81 2.33
C ARG A 128 11.63 -8.83 3.44
N PRO A 129 10.85 -9.90 3.22
CA PRO A 129 10.77 -11.03 4.13
C PRO A 129 12.14 -11.70 4.22
N VAL A 130 12.61 -11.94 5.43
CA VAL A 130 13.89 -12.61 5.69
C VAL A 130 13.71 -13.58 6.85
N THR A 131 14.46 -14.68 6.83
CA THR A 131 14.51 -15.62 7.94
C THR A 131 15.77 -15.34 8.76
N VAL A 132 15.58 -15.09 10.05
CA VAL A 132 16.66 -14.82 11.03
C VAL A 132 16.60 -15.86 12.15
N THR A 133 17.63 -15.96 12.96
CA THR A 133 17.60 -16.75 14.20
C THR A 133 17.32 -15.83 15.38
N ILE A 134 16.29 -16.13 16.18
CA ILE A 134 15.95 -15.43 17.43
C ILE A 134 15.79 -16.50 18.51
N ASP A 135 16.53 -16.38 19.63
CA ASP A 135 16.55 -17.37 20.72
C ASP A 135 16.77 -18.81 20.21
N GLY A 136 17.70 -18.98 19.26
CA GLY A 136 17.99 -20.29 18.63
C GLY A 136 16.96 -20.78 17.60
N LYS A 137 15.83 -20.09 17.41
CA LYS A 137 14.75 -20.50 16.50
C LYS A 137 14.75 -19.68 15.20
N LYS A 138 14.55 -20.36 14.07
CA LYS A 138 14.37 -19.69 12.76
C LYS A 138 13.02 -18.97 12.73
N THR A 139 13.06 -17.66 12.55
CA THR A 139 11.89 -16.78 12.58
C THR A 139 11.86 -15.91 11.33
N LYS A 140 10.70 -15.84 10.66
CA LYS A 140 10.48 -14.92 9.54
C LYS A 140 10.14 -13.53 10.06
N ILE A 141 10.90 -12.54 9.62
CA ILE A 141 10.66 -11.12 9.87
C ILE A 141 10.48 -10.39 8.54
N LEU A 142 10.01 -9.15 8.61
CA LEU A 142 9.99 -8.24 7.46
C LEU A 142 11.04 -7.16 7.70
N ALA A 143 12.15 -7.24 6.99
CA ALA A 143 13.15 -6.19 6.99
C ALA A 143 12.60 -4.98 6.24
N TYR A 144 12.77 -3.81 6.83
CA TYR A 144 12.40 -2.52 6.26
C TYR A 144 13.64 -1.66 6.12
N THR A 145 13.79 -1.01 4.99
CA THR A 145 14.90 -0.11 4.70
C THR A 145 14.39 1.07 3.88
N THR A 146 14.99 2.22 4.13
CA THR A 146 14.95 3.42 3.30
C THR A 146 16.38 3.87 3.05
N ARG A 147 16.55 4.95 2.30
CA ARG A 147 17.85 5.60 2.12
C ARG A 147 18.50 6.05 3.43
N TYR A 148 17.72 6.33 4.47
CA TYR A 148 18.21 7.03 5.67
C TYR A 148 18.10 6.19 6.95
N ASN A 149 17.19 5.21 6.98
CA ASN A 149 16.93 4.41 8.17
C ASN A 149 16.39 3.03 7.76
N GLY A 150 16.42 2.09 8.68
CA GLY A 150 15.75 0.82 8.50
C GLY A 150 15.35 0.22 9.84
N GLY A 151 14.61 -0.86 9.79
CA GLY A 151 14.08 -1.52 10.97
C GLY A 151 13.51 -2.88 10.63
N ASN A 152 12.90 -3.50 11.63
CA ASN A 152 12.30 -4.81 11.47
C ASN A 152 10.84 -4.78 11.90
N TYR A 153 10.02 -5.52 11.17
CA TYR A 153 8.72 -5.92 11.65
C TYR A 153 8.63 -7.42 11.91
N TYR A 154 7.80 -7.76 12.88
CA TYR A 154 7.62 -9.10 13.42
C TYR A 154 6.15 -9.51 13.34
N ARG A 155 5.88 -10.82 13.41
CA ARG A 155 4.51 -11.34 13.30
C ARG A 155 3.63 -11.09 14.52
N THR A 156 4.22 -10.80 15.68
CA THR A 156 3.48 -10.51 16.91
C THR A 156 3.98 -9.23 17.56
N ASN A 157 3.07 -8.50 18.22
CA ASN A 157 3.40 -7.29 18.96
C ASN A 157 4.39 -7.57 20.12
N ALA A 158 4.25 -8.71 20.79
CA ALA A 158 5.15 -9.11 21.87
C ALA A 158 6.60 -9.29 21.39
N LEU A 159 6.79 -9.96 20.26
CA LEU A 159 8.12 -10.13 19.68
C LEU A 159 8.69 -8.79 19.19
N ALA A 160 7.86 -7.94 18.57
CA ALA A 160 8.27 -6.61 18.16
C ALA A 160 8.75 -5.74 19.34
N LYS A 161 8.06 -5.81 20.48
CA LYS A 161 8.47 -5.11 21.71
C LYS A 161 9.78 -5.67 22.26
N LYS A 162 9.95 -6.99 22.30
CA LYS A 162 11.18 -7.66 22.73
C LYS A 162 12.38 -7.25 21.87
N MET A 163 12.18 -7.17 20.56
CA MET A 163 13.25 -6.95 19.58
C MET A 163 13.37 -5.49 19.14
N LYS A 164 12.85 -4.55 19.94
CA LYS A 164 12.86 -3.11 19.64
C LYS A 164 14.28 -2.64 19.30
N ASN A 165 14.41 -1.96 18.17
CA ASN A 165 15.65 -1.40 17.63
C ASN A 165 16.77 -2.41 17.36
N HIS A 166 16.52 -3.71 17.48
CA HIS A 166 17.52 -4.74 17.22
C HIS A 166 17.87 -4.79 15.73
N LYS A 167 19.16 -4.95 15.41
CA LYS A 167 19.66 -5.11 14.04
C LYS A 167 20.30 -6.48 13.88
N PHE A 168 19.87 -7.21 12.85
CA PHE A 168 20.46 -8.51 12.53
C PHE A 168 21.65 -8.34 11.60
N ASN A 169 22.71 -9.10 11.88
CA ASN A 169 23.87 -9.21 10.99
C ASN A 169 23.45 -9.69 9.59
N GLY A 170 24.04 -9.10 8.56
CA GLY A 170 23.77 -9.45 7.16
C GLY A 170 22.52 -8.80 6.55
N ILE A 171 21.71 -8.08 7.33
CA ILE A 171 20.65 -7.22 6.79
C ILE A 171 21.22 -5.81 6.56
N LYS A 172 21.06 -5.31 5.33
CA LYS A 172 21.42 -3.92 4.99
C LYS A 172 20.19 -3.04 5.22
N TYR A 173 20.27 -2.18 6.23
CA TYR A 173 19.15 -1.33 6.68
C TYR A 173 19.17 0.09 6.09
N TYR A 174 20.31 0.52 5.60
CA TYR A 174 20.58 1.76 4.87
C TYR A 174 21.95 1.59 4.22
#